data_AF-A0A0A2HC13-F1
#
_entry.id   AF-A0A0A2HC13-F1
#
_cell.length_a   1.000
_cell.length_b   1.000
_cell.length_c   1.000
_cell.angle_alpha   90.00
_cell.angle_beta   90.00
_cell.angle_gamma   90.00
#
_symmetry.space_group_name_H-M   'P 1'
#
loop_
_entity.id
_entity.type
_entity.pdbx_description
1 polymer ?
#
loop_
_entity_poly.entity_id
_entity_poly.type
_entity_poly.pdbx_seq_one_letter_code
_entity_poly.pdbx_strand_id
1 'polypeptide(L)' 'MKKQYCIICGKPLNSGIIINRKGICDVCEERMVNSDMSTDFYEFYKKCIRKNLVQTFIKDEEMRWENYRF' A
#
# COMPACT_ATOMS: atom_id res chain seq x y z
N MET A 1 11.14 0.31 17.11
CA MET A 1 10.68 -0.04 15.75
C MET A 1 9.19 0.22 15.65
N LYS A 2 8.71 1.02 14.68
CA LYS A 2 7.26 1.21 14.50
C LYS A 2 6.67 -0.10 13.98
N LYS A 3 5.72 -0.70 14.70
CA LYS A 3 4.96 -1.86 14.21
C LYS A 3 4.30 -1.45 12.90
N GLN A 4 4.58 -2.20 11.84
CA GLN A 4 3.93 -2.01 10.56
C GLN A 4 2.52 -2.60 10.63
N TYR A 5 1.58 -1.98 9.95
CA TYR A 5 0.19 -2.41 9.90
C TYR A 5 -0.23 -2.59 8.44
N CYS A 6 -1.11 -3.55 8.22
CA CYS A 6 -1.66 -3.81 6.89
C CYS A 6 -2.54 -2.63 6.46
N ILE A 7 -2.27 -2.04 5.30
CA ILE A 7 -3.07 -0.93 4.76
C ILE A 7 -4.51 -1.34 4.38
N ILE A 8 -4.77 -2.64 4.27
CA ILE A 8 -6.07 -3.19 3.86
C ILE A 8 -6.92 -3.49 5.09
N CYS A 9 -6.40 -4.27 6.05
CA CYS A 9 -7.17 -4.75 7.20
C CYS A 9 -6.80 -4.09 8.54
N GLY A 10 -5.76 -3.25 8.59
CA GLY A 10 -5.33 -2.56 9.81
C GLY A 10 -4.67 -3.45 10.87
N LYS A 11 -4.50 -4.76 10.60
CA LYS A 11 -3.85 -5.69 11.53
C LYS A 11 -2.33 -5.49 11.55
N PRO A 12 -1.65 -5.76 12.68
CA PRO A 12 -0.20 -5.73 12.72
C PRO A 12 0.39 -6.72 11.72
N LEU A 13 1.41 -6.28 10.98
CA LEU A 13 2.14 -7.12 10.03
C LEU A 13 3.06 -8.06 10.82
N ASN A 14 2.73 -9.36 10.81
CA ASN A 14 3.66 -10.42 11.20
C ASN A 14 4.37 -11.00 9.98
N SER A 15 3.64 -11.12 8.86
CA SER A 15 4.05 -11.71 7.58
C SER A 15 3.34 -11.00 6.43
N GLY A 16 3.97 -10.98 5.25
CA GLY A 16 3.43 -10.37 4.03
C GLY A 16 4.44 -9.49 3.30
N ILE A 17 3.93 -8.58 2.48
CA ILE A 17 4.74 -7.72 1.61
C ILE A 17 4.79 -6.27 2.12
N ILE A 18 5.92 -5.61 1.89
CA ILE A 18 6.11 -4.18 2.20
C ILE A 18 6.43 -3.44 0.91
N ILE A 19 5.60 -2.46 0.57
CA ILE A 19 5.75 -1.61 -0.62
C ILE A 19 5.78 -0.16 -0.16
N ASN A 20 6.85 0.57 -0.48
CA ASN A 20 7.02 1.99 -0.15
C ASN A 20 6.67 2.35 1.31
N ARG A 21 7.28 1.62 2.26
CA ARG A 21 7.06 1.75 3.72
C ARG A 21 5.64 1.45 4.21
N LYS A 22 4.76 0.92 3.35
CA LYS A 22 3.42 0.44 3.68
C LYS A 22 3.40 -1.08 3.66
N GLY A 23 2.77 -1.70 4.66
CA GLY A 23 2.65 -3.16 4.74
C GLY A 23 1.31 -3.67 4.20
N ILE A 24 1.32 -4.86 3.61
CA ILE A 24 0.13 -5.67 3.30
C ILE A 24 0.38 -7.06 3.92
N CYS A 25 -0.54 -7.55 4.75
CA CYS A 25 -0.38 -8.87 5.34
C CYS A 25 -0.62 -9.97 4.31
N ASP A 26 0.01 -11.12 4.50
CA ASP A 26 -0.16 -12.36 3.72
C ASP A 26 -1.62 -12.69 3.39
N VAL A 27 -2.52 -12.64 4.37
CA VAL A 27 -3.95 -12.94 4.17
C VAL A 27 -4.60 -11.97 3.18
N CYS A 28 -4.20 -10.69 3.21
CA CYS A 28 -4.75 -9.68 2.30
C CYS A 28 -4.12 -9.77 0.92
N GLU A 29 -2.85 -10.13 0.84
CA GLU A 29 -2.16 -10.39 -0.43
C GLU A 29 -2.80 -11.59 -1.13
N GLU A 30 -2.93 -12.73 -0.45
CA GLU A 30 -3.50 -13.96 -1.01
C GLU A 30 -4.94 -13.72 -1.51
N ARG A 31 -5.77 -13.02 -0.74
CA ARG A 31 -7.12 -12.66 -1.16
C ARG A 31 -7.16 -11.75 -2.37
N MET A 32 -6.16 -10.87 -2.51
CA MET A 32 -6.08 -9.94 -3.62
C MET A 32 -5.64 -10.64 -4.89
N VAL A 33 -4.61 -11.49 -4.82
CA VAL A 33 -4.12 -12.29 -5.94
C VAL A 33 -5.18 -13.26 -6.44
N ASN A 34 -5.96 -13.85 -5.52
CA ASN A 34 -7.04 -14.77 -5.86
C ASN A 34 -8.40 -14.08 -6.11
N SER A 35 -8.48 -12.75 -6.05
CA SER A 35 -9.73 -12.04 -6.34
C SER A 35 -10.00 -11.98 -7.84
N ASP A 36 -11.23 -12.30 -8.23
CA ASP A 36 -11.67 -12.12 -9.60
C ASP A 36 -11.83 -10.63 -9.90
N MET A 37 -11.29 -10.18 -11.04
CA MET A 37 -11.30 -8.79 -11.49
C MET A 37 -12.71 -8.22 -11.67
N SER A 38 -13.72 -9.07 -11.87
CA SER A 38 -15.12 -8.69 -12.00
C SER A 38 -15.81 -8.42 -10.66
N THR A 39 -15.14 -8.64 -9.52
CA THR A 39 -15.74 -8.52 -8.20
C THR A 39 -15.49 -7.16 -7.55
N ASP A 40 -16.43 -6.73 -6.71
CA ASP A 40 -16.29 -5.53 -5.88
C ASP A 40 -15.06 -5.57 -4.96
N PHE A 41 -14.57 -6.77 -4.63
CA PHE A 41 -13.34 -6.96 -3.85
C PHE A 41 -12.11 -6.46 -4.60
N TYR A 42 -12.01 -6.76 -5.90
CA TYR A 42 -10.87 -6.31 -6.70
C TYR A 42 -10.82 -4.77 -6.76
N GLU A 43 -11.96 -4.12 -7.01
CA GLU A 43 -12.05 -2.66 -7.02
C GLU A 43 -11.77 -2.05 -5.64
N PHE A 44 -12.19 -2.71 -4.55
CA PHE A 44 -11.83 -2.32 -3.19
C PHE A 44 -10.30 -2.35 -2.97
N TYR A 45 -9.63 -3.44 -3.30
CA TYR A 45 -8.18 -3.56 -3.12
C TYR A 45 -7.42 -2.54 -3.96
N LYS A 46 -7.82 -2.37 -5.22
CA LYS A 46 -7.27 -1.36 -6.15
C LYS A 46 -7.42 0.06 -5.59
N LYS A 47 -8.59 0.40 -5.02
CA LYS A 47 -8.83 1.70 -4.39
C LYS A 47 -7.94 1.92 -3.16
N CYS A 48 -7.77 0.90 -2.31
CA CYS A 48 -6.90 0.97 -1.14
C CYS A 48 -5.43 1.16 -1.52
N ILE A 49 -4.95 0.42 -2.52
CA ILE A 49 -3.60 0.55 -3.07
C ILE A 49 -3.40 1.95 -3.64
N ARG A 50 -4.32 2.41 -4.50
CA ARG A 50 -4.22 3.73 -5.14
C ARG A 50 -4.15 4.84 -4.10
N LYS A 51 -4.98 4.78 -3.04
CA LYS A 51 -4.98 5.80 -1.98
C LYS A 51 -3.70 5.82 -1.17
N ASN A 52 -3.13 4.65 -0.85
CA ASN A 52 -2.00 4.56 0.08
C ASN A 52 -0.63 4.61 -0.60
N LEU A 53 -0.50 4.04 -1.81
CA LEU A 53 0.77 4.01 -2.54
C LEU A 53 0.98 5.26 -3.40
N VAL A 54 -0.04 5.73 -4.15
CA VAL A 54 0.12 6.87 -5.07
C VAL A 54 0.43 8.17 -4.34
N GLN A 55 -0.20 8.41 -3.17
CA GLN A 55 0.16 9.58 -2.34
C GLN A 55 1.64 9.55 -1.91
N THR A 56 2.23 8.36 -1.79
CA THR A 56 3.63 8.23 -1.42
C THR A 56 4.53 8.54 -2.62
N PHE A 57 4.14 8.19 -3.86
CA PHE A 57 4.87 8.56 -5.07
C PHE A 57 4.87 10.08 -5.32
N ILE A 58 3.72 10.74 -5.17
CA ILE A 58 3.62 12.21 -5.39
C ILE A 58 4.47 12.96 -4.36
N LYS A 59 4.44 12.53 -3.09
CA LYS A 59 5.26 13.15 -2.04
C LYS A 59 6.76 12.90 -2.22
N ASP A 60 7.14 11.73 -2.72
CA ASP A 60 8.54 11.40 -3.00
C ASP A 60 9.07 12.24 -4.17
N GLU A 61 8.22 12.54 -5.17
CA GLU A 61 8.54 13.49 -6.24
C GLU A 61 8.64 14.94 -5.73
N GLU A 62 7.70 15.46 -4.94
CA GLU A 62 7.80 16.81 -4.35
C GLU A 62 9.09 16.98 -3.51
N MET A 63 9.47 15.95 -2.75
CA MET A 63 10.69 15.97 -1.94
C MET A 63 11.97 15.98 -2.80
N ARG A 64 11.94 15.45 -4.03
CA ARG A 64 13.09 15.53 -4.96
C ARG A 64 13.30 16.95 -5.51
N TRP A 65 12.25 17.77 -5.63
CA TRP A 65 12.35 19.13 -6.16
C TRP A 65 12.81 20.16 -5.12
N GLU A 66 12.49 19.97 -3.84
CA GLU A 66 13.00 20.84 -2.76
C GLU A 66 14.53 20.83 -2.61
N ASN A 67 15.19 19.78 -3.12
CA ASN A 67 16.66 19.67 -3.10
C ASN A 67 17.37 20.45 -4.23
N TYR A 68 16.64 21.08 -5.16
CA TYR A 68 17.21 21.84 -6.28
C TYR A 68 17.22 23.36 -6.08
N ARG A 69 16.74 23.85 -4.93
CA ARG A 69 16.72 25.29 -4.63
C ARG A 69 17.98 25.66 -3.83
N PHE A 70 19.12 25.65 -4.51
CA PHE A 70 20.33 26.38 -4.10
C PHE A 70 20.30 27.80 -4.67
#